data_AF-X1S3B5-F1
#
_entry.id   AF-X1S3B5-F1
#
_cell.length_a   1.000
_cell.length_b   1.000
_cell.length_c   1.000
_cell.angle_alpha   90.00
_cell.angle_beta   90.00
_cell.angle_gamma   90.00
#
_symmetry.space_group_name_H-M   'P 1'
#
loop_
_entity.id
_entity.type
_entity.pdbx_description
1 polymer ?
#
loop_
_entity_poly.entity_id
_entity_poly.type
_entity_poly.pdbx_seq_one_letter_code
_entity_poly.pdbx_strand_id
1 'polypeptide(L)'
;DRYLVIATATGDWAGEENNIAEWNGTSWDFTIPNKGFAVWLEDATVVKVYNGTIWVLFGSTADHGNLIGLADDDHPQYLNNARHDVTERHPLGTVVPHDALADLAEKAHASLSGVGPSDHHEKTGDYEVFPNTELVTAVPAPAAGNVGRVMRERAGADEVTIVKLCVQNSANAYEWVQLAIST
;
A
#
# COMPACT_ATOMS: atom_id res chain seq x y z
N ASP A 1 38.05 50.46 16.87
CA ASP A 1 37.84 49.03 16.59
C ASP A 1 36.99 48.39 17.68
N ARG A 2 36.22 47.35 17.34
CA ARG A 2 35.41 46.61 18.28
C ARG A 2 35.49 45.11 17.99
N TYR A 3 35.73 44.31 19.02
CA TYR A 3 35.90 42.87 18.90
C TYR A 3 35.09 42.13 19.96
N LEU A 4 34.61 40.94 19.59
CA LEU A 4 34.09 40.00 20.56
C LEU A 4 35.19 39.02 20.97
N VAL A 5 35.52 38.98 22.26
CA VAL A 5 36.60 38.14 22.78
C VAL A 5 36.07 36.71 23.01
N ILE A 6 36.11 35.85 21.99
CA ILE A 6 35.54 34.48 22.09
C ILE A 6 36.57 33.36 22.27
N ALA A 7 37.83 33.60 21.90
CA ALA A 7 38.91 32.65 22.07
C ALA A 7 39.60 32.88 23.42
N THR A 8 40.42 31.93 23.86
CA THR A 8 41.32 32.13 25.01
C THR A 8 42.14 33.40 24.78
N ALA A 9 41.87 34.42 25.58
CA ALA A 9 42.39 35.75 25.37
C ALA A 9 43.81 35.84 25.94
N THR A 10 44.65 36.64 25.31
CA THR A 10 46.05 36.83 25.70
C THR A 10 46.41 38.31 25.66
N GLY A 11 47.54 38.68 26.28
CA GLY A 11 47.99 40.07 26.33
C GLY A 11 46.98 40.97 27.04
N ASP A 12 46.70 42.14 26.45
CA ASP A 12 45.78 43.14 27.01
C ASP A 12 44.33 42.66 27.15
N TRP A 13 43.97 41.52 26.54
CA TRP A 13 42.62 40.95 26.61
C TRP A 13 42.54 39.75 27.56
N ALA A 14 43.64 39.35 28.21
CA ALA A 14 43.67 38.18 29.07
C ALA A 14 42.66 38.30 30.23
N GLY A 15 41.76 37.31 30.36
CA GLY A 15 40.70 37.30 31.37
C GLY A 15 39.40 38.00 30.96
N GLU A 16 39.34 38.57 29.75
CA GLU A 16 38.18 39.30 29.22
C GLU A 16 37.35 38.44 28.25
N GLU A 17 37.45 37.10 28.34
CA GLU A 17 36.64 36.20 27.51
C GLU A 17 35.13 36.45 27.68
N ASN A 18 34.43 36.45 26.56
CA ASN A 18 33.02 36.78 26.37
C ASN A 18 32.66 38.27 26.48
N ASN A 19 33.61 39.16 26.77
CA ASN A 19 33.37 40.60 26.75
C ASN A 19 33.52 41.18 25.34
N ILE A 20 32.96 42.38 25.16
CA ILE A 20 33.12 43.18 23.94
C ILE A 20 34.24 44.18 24.22
N ALA A 21 35.35 44.06 23.49
CA ALA A 21 36.48 44.96 23.58
C ALA A 21 36.31 46.10 22.57
N GLU A 22 36.40 47.35 23.01
CA GLU A 22 36.32 48.54 22.16
C GLU A 22 37.55 49.43 22.38
N TRP A 23 38.23 49.79 21.29
CA TRP A 23 39.39 50.68 21.36
C TRP A 23 38.93 52.12 21.46
N ASN A 24 39.29 52.81 22.55
CA ASN A 24 38.94 54.21 22.80
C ASN A 24 39.98 55.22 22.27
N GLY A 25 41.07 54.74 21.66
CA GLY A 25 42.19 55.56 21.21
C GLY A 25 43.44 55.43 22.09
N THR A 26 43.31 54.95 23.33
CA THR A 26 44.41 54.82 24.30
C THR A 26 44.45 53.47 25.02
N SER A 27 43.30 52.86 25.27
CA SER A 27 43.14 51.56 25.91
C SER A 27 41.95 50.80 25.32
N TRP A 28 41.87 49.50 25.64
CA TRP A 28 40.67 48.70 25.40
C TRP A 28 39.69 48.90 26.55
N ASP A 29 38.46 49.27 26.22
CA ASP A 29 37.33 49.28 27.13
C ASP A 29 36.53 47.99 26.95
N PHE A 30 36.23 47.30 28.05
CA PHE A 30 35.52 46.02 28.02
C PHE A 30 34.09 46.18 28.52
N THR A 31 33.13 45.74 27.69
CA THR A 31 31.72 45.69 28.05
C THR A 31 31.31 44.26 28.36
N ILE A 32 30.80 44.04 29.58
CA ILE A 32 30.20 42.76 29.99
C ILE A 32 28.78 42.68 29.41
N PRO A 33 28.47 41.69 28.56
CA PRO A 33 27.15 41.56 27.97
C PRO A 33 26.11 41.08 29.00
N ASN A 34 24.89 41.61 28.92
CA ASN A 34 23.73 41.05 29.58
C ASN A 34 22.96 40.09 28.65
N LYS A 35 22.02 39.30 29.19
CA LYS A 35 21.22 38.38 28.37
C LYS A 35 20.46 39.15 27.29
N GLY A 36 20.57 38.68 26.04
CA GLY A 36 19.93 39.30 24.87
C GLY A 36 20.82 40.29 24.12
N PHE A 37 22.00 40.63 24.63
CA PHE A 37 22.97 41.45 23.90
C PHE A 37 23.31 40.79 22.56
N ALA A 38 23.29 41.55 21.46
CA ALA A 38 23.51 41.04 20.12
C ALA A 38 24.67 41.76 19.43
N VAL A 39 25.49 41.02 18.69
CA VAL A 39 26.59 41.56 17.89
C VAL A 39 26.60 40.92 16.50
N TRP A 40 26.95 41.71 15.49
CA TRP A 40 27.27 41.22 14.14
C TRP A 40 28.77 40.97 14.05
N LEU A 41 29.17 39.74 13.72
CA LEU A 41 30.57 39.38 13.48
C LEU A 41 30.83 39.41 11.98
N GLU A 42 31.56 40.43 11.52
CA GLU A 42 31.82 40.65 10.08
C GLU A 42 32.67 39.54 9.45
N ASP A 43 33.63 39.00 10.19
CA ASP A 43 34.55 37.94 9.76
C ASP A 43 33.84 36.59 9.56
N ALA A 44 32.88 36.29 10.43
CA ALA A 44 32.10 35.06 10.40
C ALA A 44 30.76 35.24 9.65
N THR A 45 30.37 36.47 9.29
CA THR A 45 29.09 36.80 8.65
C THR A 45 27.86 36.26 9.40
N VAL A 46 27.88 36.33 10.75
CA VAL A 46 26.81 35.85 11.62
C VAL A 46 26.42 36.86 12.69
N VAL A 47 25.15 36.82 13.12
CA VAL A 47 24.70 37.46 14.36
C VAL A 47 24.86 36.49 15.52
N LYS A 48 25.52 36.92 16.59
CA LYS A 48 25.54 36.20 17.88
C LYS A 48 24.75 36.95 18.94
N VAL A 49 24.12 36.19 19.83
CA VAL A 49 23.38 36.69 21.00
C VAL A 49 23.94 36.07 22.27
N TYR A 50 24.13 36.86 23.32
CA TYR A 50 24.49 36.34 24.63
C TYR A 50 23.25 35.75 25.32
N ASN A 51 23.23 34.44 25.56
CA ASN A 51 22.07 33.76 26.15
C ASN A 51 21.97 33.90 27.68
N GLY A 52 22.93 34.60 28.30
CA GLY A 52 23.09 34.72 29.75
C GLY A 52 24.23 33.86 30.31
N THR A 53 24.87 33.02 29.49
CA THR A 53 26.02 32.21 29.88
C THR A 53 27.10 32.22 28.80
N ILE A 54 26.72 32.03 27.55
CA ILE A 54 27.63 31.99 26.40
C ILE A 54 27.04 32.73 25.19
N TRP A 55 27.90 33.08 24.24
CA TRP A 55 27.50 33.60 22.93
C TRP A 55 27.07 32.48 22.00
N VAL A 56 25.83 32.53 21.54
CA VAL A 56 25.24 31.55 20.62
C VAL A 56 24.80 32.22 19.33
N LEU A 57 24.53 31.45 18.27
CA LEU A 57 23.96 31.99 17.04
C LEU A 57 22.55 32.52 17.31
N PHE A 58 22.17 33.65 16.72
CA PHE A 58 20.86 34.28 16.92
C PHE A 58 19.69 33.28 16.86
N GLY A 59 19.62 32.47 15.80
CA GLY A 59 18.55 31.48 15.60
C GLY A 59 18.51 30.34 16.62
N SER A 60 19.61 30.08 17.34
CA SER A 60 19.66 29.00 18.36
C SER A 60 19.01 29.38 19.69
N THR A 61 18.68 30.66 19.89
CA THR A 61 17.91 31.11 21.07
C THR A 61 16.40 30.97 20.87
N ALA A 62 15.95 30.68 19.64
CA ALA A 62 14.55 30.49 19.33
C ALA A 62 14.15 29.02 19.54
N ASP A 63 13.04 28.81 20.25
CA ASP A 63 12.35 27.53 20.24
C ASP A 63 11.55 27.41 18.94
N HIS A 64 11.67 26.27 18.25
CA HIS A 64 10.97 26.05 16.98
C HIS A 64 9.43 26.21 17.11
N GLY A 65 8.86 25.88 18.26
CA GLY A 65 7.42 26.01 18.53
C GLY A 65 6.95 27.45 18.75
N ASN A 66 7.87 28.40 18.96
CA ASN A 66 7.54 29.81 19.17
C ASN A 66 7.64 30.67 17.90
N LEU A 67 7.90 30.04 16.73
CA LEU A 67 7.96 30.75 15.47
C LEU A 67 6.57 31.26 15.06
N ILE A 68 6.45 32.56 14.80
CA ILE A 68 5.25 33.16 14.22
C ILE A 68 5.14 32.67 12.78
N GLY A 69 3.94 32.26 12.38
CA GLY A 69 3.67 31.74 11.03
C GLY A 69 4.06 30.28 10.84
N LEU A 70 4.39 29.52 11.89
CA LEU A 70 4.67 28.08 11.79
C LEU A 70 3.48 27.28 11.18
N ALA A 71 2.26 27.80 11.32
CA ALA A 71 1.05 27.21 10.75
C ALA A 71 0.73 27.70 9.33
N ASP A 72 1.50 28.65 8.80
CA ASP A 72 1.26 29.21 7.47
C ASP A 72 1.63 28.15 6.42
N ASP A 73 0.67 27.80 5.58
CA ASP A 73 0.87 26.91 4.43
C ASP A 73 1.24 27.72 3.18
N ASP A 74 2.26 28.56 3.33
CA ASP A 74 2.74 29.49 2.31
C ASP A 74 3.84 28.90 1.41
N HIS A 75 4.21 27.64 1.65
CA HIS A 75 5.18 26.89 0.85
C HIS A 75 4.46 25.87 -0.06
N PRO A 76 4.02 26.28 -1.26
CA PRO A 76 3.34 25.38 -2.20
C PRO A 76 4.21 24.19 -2.64
N GLN A 77 5.53 24.24 -2.47
CA GLN A 77 6.43 23.11 -2.76
C GLN A 77 6.26 21.90 -1.83
N TYR A 78 5.79 22.08 -0.59
CA TYR A 78 5.65 20.96 0.36
C TYR A 78 4.19 20.54 0.52
N LEU A 79 3.97 19.23 0.57
CA LEU A 79 2.66 18.67 0.77
C LEU A 79 2.36 18.57 2.28
N ASN A 80 1.17 19.02 2.71
CA ASN A 80 0.69 18.84 4.08
C ASN A 80 -0.53 17.90 4.12
N ASN A 81 -0.92 17.43 5.30
CA ASN A 81 -2.05 16.51 5.45
C ASN A 81 -3.37 17.05 4.85
N ALA A 82 -3.64 18.35 4.93
CA ALA A 82 -4.84 18.95 4.37
C ALA A 82 -4.82 19.01 2.82
N ARG A 83 -3.63 19.14 2.22
CA ARG A 83 -3.42 19.19 0.77
C ARG A 83 -3.12 17.83 0.15
N HIS A 84 -2.70 16.86 0.96
CA HIS A 84 -2.53 15.47 0.59
C HIS A 84 -3.89 14.78 0.35
N ASP A 85 -4.96 15.28 1.00
CA ASP A 85 -6.31 14.71 0.92
C ASP A 85 -7.18 15.31 -0.21
N VAL A 86 -6.64 16.21 -1.04
CA VAL A 86 -7.36 16.68 -2.23
C VAL A 86 -7.02 15.82 -3.45
N THR A 87 -8.01 15.04 -3.88
CA THR A 87 -7.99 14.22 -5.10
C THR A 87 -7.67 15.01 -6.37
N GLU A 88 -7.81 16.34 -6.35
CA GLU A 88 -7.44 17.23 -7.45
C GLU A 88 -5.92 17.32 -7.70
N ARG A 89 -5.08 17.19 -6.65
CA ARG A 89 -3.60 17.22 -6.77
C ARG A 89 -2.94 15.85 -6.67
N HIS A 90 -3.64 14.88 -6.05
CA HIS A 90 -3.24 13.48 -6.05
C HIS A 90 -4.37 12.63 -6.63
N PRO A 91 -4.55 12.64 -7.97
CA PRO A 91 -5.42 11.68 -8.61
C PRO A 91 -4.98 10.28 -8.19
N LEU A 92 -5.92 9.47 -7.68
CA LEU A 92 -5.72 8.04 -7.44
C LEU A 92 -5.02 7.43 -8.66
N GLY A 93 -3.94 6.68 -8.43
CA GLY A 93 -3.17 6.02 -9.48
C GLY A 93 -1.93 6.74 -10.03
N THR A 94 -1.54 7.92 -9.53
CA THR A 94 -0.31 8.61 -10.03
C THR A 94 0.85 8.73 -9.03
N VAL A 95 0.58 8.85 -7.73
CA VAL A 95 1.65 9.04 -6.70
C VAL A 95 1.85 7.81 -5.81
N VAL A 96 0.80 7.02 -5.58
CA VAL A 96 0.91 5.72 -4.90
C VAL A 96 0.26 4.67 -5.81
N PRO A 97 1.03 3.72 -6.37
CA PRO A 97 0.48 2.62 -7.16
C PRO A 97 -0.09 1.56 -6.22
N HIS A 98 -0.98 1.93 -5.29
CA HIS A 98 -1.85 0.94 -4.62
C HIS A 98 -3.10 0.65 -5.46
N ASP A 99 -3.38 1.50 -6.45
CA ASP A 99 -4.49 1.32 -7.40
C ASP A 99 -4.09 0.58 -8.66
N ALA A 100 -3.16 -0.37 -8.55
CA ALA A 100 -3.28 -1.58 -9.36
C ALA A 100 -4.51 -2.37 -8.86
N LEU A 101 -5.70 -1.74 -8.89
CA LEU A 101 -6.99 -2.38 -8.65
C LEU A 101 -7.25 -3.49 -9.67
N ALA A 102 -6.45 -3.58 -10.74
CA ALA A 102 -6.41 -4.74 -11.62
C ALA A 102 -6.06 -6.05 -10.87
N ASP A 103 -5.34 -5.98 -9.75
CA ASP A 103 -5.02 -7.15 -8.91
C ASP A 103 -5.98 -7.34 -7.72
N LEU A 104 -6.74 -6.31 -7.32
CA LEU A 104 -7.66 -6.33 -6.16
C LEU A 104 -9.15 -6.33 -6.53
N ALA A 105 -9.51 -5.92 -7.74
CA ALA A 105 -10.82 -6.21 -8.29
C ALA A 105 -10.87 -7.72 -8.48
N GLU A 106 -11.55 -8.39 -7.54
CA GLU A 106 -12.16 -9.71 -7.67
C GLU A 106 -11.85 -10.32 -9.03
N LYS A 107 -10.86 -11.22 -9.09
CA LYS A 107 -10.65 -12.07 -10.27
C LYS A 107 -11.98 -12.79 -10.49
N ALA A 108 -12.82 -12.25 -11.37
CA ALA A 108 -14.10 -12.85 -11.71
C ALA A 108 -13.82 -14.32 -12.04
N HIS A 109 -14.72 -15.25 -11.69
CA HIS A 109 -14.52 -16.67 -12.01
C HIS A 109 -14.21 -16.91 -13.49
N ALA A 110 -14.68 -16.03 -14.39
CA ALA A 110 -14.36 -16.03 -15.82
C ALA A 110 -12.89 -15.74 -16.17
N SER A 111 -12.08 -15.23 -15.24
CA SER A 111 -10.66 -14.91 -15.40
C SER A 111 -9.74 -16.10 -15.09
N LEU A 112 -10.29 -17.19 -14.56
CA LEU A 112 -9.57 -18.43 -14.35
C LEU A 112 -9.57 -19.20 -15.69
N SER A 113 -8.42 -19.28 -16.36
CA SER A 113 -8.25 -20.12 -17.53
C SER A 113 -7.85 -21.53 -17.11
N GLY A 114 -8.42 -22.54 -17.78
CA GLY A 114 -8.10 -23.95 -17.51
C GLY A 114 -8.81 -24.55 -16.29
N VAL A 115 -9.82 -23.87 -15.74
CA VAL A 115 -10.76 -24.45 -14.76
C VAL A 115 -12.19 -24.45 -15.28
N GLY A 116 -12.87 -25.57 -15.13
CA GLY A 116 -14.26 -25.82 -15.45
C GLY A 116 -15.01 -26.41 -14.26
N PRO A 117 -16.30 -26.80 -14.44
CA PRO A 117 -17.19 -27.22 -13.36
C PRO A 117 -16.71 -28.42 -12.51
N SER A 118 -15.67 -29.15 -12.94
CA SER A 118 -15.16 -30.35 -12.26
C SER A 118 -13.83 -30.14 -11.51
N ASP A 119 -13.21 -28.96 -11.56
CA ASP A 119 -11.87 -28.74 -10.99
C ASP A 119 -11.84 -28.51 -9.46
N HIS A 120 -12.99 -28.63 -8.79
CA HIS A 120 -13.17 -28.42 -7.34
C HIS A 120 -13.59 -29.68 -6.56
N HIS A 121 -13.60 -30.86 -7.17
CA HIS A 121 -13.77 -32.10 -6.41
C HIS A 121 -12.40 -32.64 -6.01
N GLU A 122 -12.07 -32.56 -4.71
CA GLU A 122 -10.96 -33.32 -4.14
C GLU A 122 -11.20 -34.81 -4.43
N LYS A 123 -10.42 -35.38 -5.34
CA LYS A 123 -10.48 -36.80 -5.70
C LYS A 123 -10.20 -37.65 -4.47
N THR A 124 -11.22 -38.31 -3.95
CA THR A 124 -11.07 -39.30 -2.88
C THR A 124 -11.14 -40.72 -3.44
N GLY A 125 -10.16 -41.06 -4.29
CA GLY A 125 -9.85 -42.44 -4.69
C GLY A 125 -10.80 -43.08 -5.71
N ASP A 126 -10.53 -44.37 -6.00
CA ASP A 126 -11.09 -45.15 -7.11
C ASP A 126 -12.61 -45.44 -7.03
N TYR A 127 -13.34 -44.77 -6.15
CA TYR A 127 -14.80 -44.87 -5.98
C TYR A 127 -15.57 -43.60 -6.38
N GLU A 128 -14.91 -42.62 -7.01
CA GLU A 128 -15.57 -41.42 -7.53
C GLU A 128 -15.82 -41.52 -9.03
N VAL A 129 -16.62 -42.52 -9.43
CA VAL A 129 -17.33 -42.53 -10.71
C VAL A 129 -18.80 -42.50 -10.36
N PHE A 130 -19.49 -41.42 -10.69
CA PHE A 130 -20.94 -41.44 -10.69
C PHE A 130 -21.42 -42.46 -11.75
N PRO A 131 -22.14 -43.54 -11.42
CA PRO A 131 -23.29 -43.91 -12.22
C PRO A 131 -24.51 -43.22 -11.60
N ASN A 132 -24.43 -41.92 -11.31
CA ASN A 132 -25.66 -41.13 -11.23
C ASN A 132 -26.10 -40.90 -12.68
N THR A 133 -26.49 -42.03 -13.29
CA THR A 133 -27.13 -42.15 -14.57
C THR A 133 -28.25 -41.12 -14.59
N GLU A 134 -28.19 -40.22 -15.57
CA GLU A 134 -29.16 -39.14 -15.73
C GLU A 134 -30.57 -39.73 -15.63
N LEU A 135 -31.38 -39.22 -14.69
CA LEU A 135 -32.79 -39.62 -14.58
C LEU A 135 -33.58 -38.76 -15.57
N VAL A 136 -34.04 -39.39 -16.64
CA VAL A 136 -34.77 -38.74 -17.72
C VAL A 136 -36.20 -39.27 -17.77
N THR A 137 -37.12 -38.47 -18.29
CA THR A 137 -38.51 -38.92 -18.56
C THR A 137 -38.59 -39.80 -19.80
N ALA A 138 -37.64 -39.66 -20.72
CA ALA A 138 -37.41 -40.54 -21.88
C ALA A 138 -35.93 -40.48 -22.28
N VAL A 139 -35.32 -41.62 -22.64
CA VAL A 139 -33.97 -41.58 -23.24
C VAL A 139 -34.02 -40.92 -24.63
N PRO A 140 -33.01 -40.11 -25.01
CA PRO A 140 -32.94 -39.53 -26.34
C PRO A 140 -32.72 -40.60 -27.40
N ALA A 141 -32.87 -40.24 -28.68
CA ALA A 141 -32.54 -41.13 -29.78
C ALA A 141 -31.09 -41.67 -29.63
N PRO A 142 -30.86 -42.98 -29.86
CA PRO A 142 -29.51 -43.53 -29.88
C PRO A 142 -28.64 -42.81 -30.92
N ALA A 143 -27.45 -42.37 -30.51
CA ALA A 143 -26.53 -41.64 -31.36
C ALA A 143 -25.09 -41.83 -30.87
N ALA A 144 -24.10 -41.52 -31.73
CA ALA A 144 -22.68 -41.64 -31.43
C ALA A 144 -22.28 -40.94 -30.11
N GLY A 145 -22.80 -39.73 -29.87
CA GLY A 145 -22.53 -38.96 -28.65
C GLY A 145 -23.11 -39.57 -27.38
N ASN A 146 -23.92 -40.63 -27.49
CA ASN A 146 -24.51 -41.31 -26.35
C ASN A 146 -23.88 -42.67 -26.04
N VAL A 147 -23.01 -43.23 -26.90
CA VAL A 147 -22.40 -44.55 -26.69
C VAL A 147 -21.65 -44.62 -25.36
N GLY A 148 -21.86 -45.68 -24.58
CA GLY A 148 -21.25 -45.87 -23.27
C GLY A 148 -21.97 -45.16 -22.12
N ARG A 149 -22.93 -44.27 -22.39
CA ARG A 149 -23.75 -43.64 -21.35
C ARG A 149 -24.71 -44.66 -20.76
N VAL A 150 -24.81 -44.69 -19.43
CA VAL A 150 -25.86 -45.39 -18.70
C VAL A 150 -26.88 -44.36 -18.23
N MET A 151 -28.16 -44.60 -18.48
CA MET A 151 -29.28 -43.69 -18.14
C MET A 151 -30.36 -44.42 -17.35
N ARG A 152 -31.10 -43.67 -16.53
CA ARG A 152 -32.33 -44.12 -15.88
C ARG A 152 -33.51 -43.40 -16.51
N GLU A 153 -34.46 -44.16 -17.04
CA GLU A 153 -35.70 -43.61 -17.58
C GLU A 153 -36.85 -43.85 -16.58
N ARG A 154 -37.63 -42.81 -16.29
CA ARG A 154 -38.84 -42.90 -15.47
C ARG A 154 -39.88 -41.89 -15.97
N ALA A 155 -41.01 -42.38 -16.46
CA ALA A 155 -42.02 -41.54 -17.12
C ALA A 155 -42.71 -40.53 -16.18
N GLY A 156 -42.73 -40.78 -14.88
CA GLY A 156 -43.34 -39.92 -13.88
C GLY A 156 -43.03 -40.36 -12.44
N ALA A 157 -43.62 -39.67 -11.47
CA ALA A 157 -43.65 -40.18 -10.10
C ALA A 157 -44.39 -41.52 -10.06
N ASP A 158 -43.91 -42.46 -9.23
CA ASP A 158 -44.50 -43.80 -9.03
C ASP A 158 -44.47 -44.76 -10.24
N GLU A 159 -43.83 -44.36 -11.35
CA GLU A 159 -43.57 -45.22 -12.50
C GLU A 159 -42.25 -45.99 -12.36
N VAL A 160 -42.14 -47.10 -13.09
CA VAL A 160 -40.94 -47.95 -13.10
C VAL A 160 -39.71 -47.18 -13.58
N THR A 161 -38.55 -47.47 -12.97
CA THR A 161 -37.25 -46.98 -13.44
C THR A 161 -36.58 -48.04 -14.29
N ILE A 162 -36.23 -47.67 -15.52
CA ILE A 162 -35.51 -48.54 -16.45
C ILE A 162 -34.07 -48.04 -16.56
N VAL A 163 -33.10 -48.93 -16.32
CA VAL A 163 -31.68 -48.64 -16.57
C VAL A 163 -31.32 -49.08 -17.99
N LYS A 164 -30.75 -48.20 -18.79
CA LYS A 164 -30.33 -48.48 -20.18
C LYS A 164 -28.88 -48.09 -20.43
N LEU A 165 -28.19 -48.83 -21.30
CA LEU A 165 -26.85 -48.53 -21.81
C LEU A 165 -26.91 -48.35 -23.33
N CYS A 166 -26.36 -47.24 -23.83
CA CYS A 166 -26.27 -47.04 -25.28
C CYS A 166 -25.05 -47.76 -25.83
N VAL A 167 -25.25 -48.57 -26.87
CA VAL A 167 -24.20 -49.33 -27.56
C VAL A 167 -24.21 -49.03 -29.05
N GLN A 168 -23.05 -49.21 -29.69
CA GLN A 168 -22.96 -49.25 -31.14
C GLN A 168 -23.04 -50.72 -31.60
N ASN A 169 -23.92 -51.01 -32.54
CA ASN A 169 -24.07 -52.34 -33.11
C ASN A 169 -23.13 -52.57 -34.30
N SER A 170 -23.15 -53.79 -34.84
CA SER A 170 -22.26 -54.22 -35.93
C SER A 170 -22.49 -53.50 -37.27
N ALA A 171 -23.58 -52.74 -37.43
CA ALA A 171 -23.88 -51.94 -38.62
C ALA A 171 -23.50 -50.45 -38.45
N ASN A 172 -22.72 -50.10 -37.42
CA ASN A 172 -22.45 -48.71 -36.99
C ASN A 172 -23.72 -47.91 -36.64
N ALA A 173 -24.84 -48.58 -36.39
CA ALA A 173 -26.03 -47.97 -35.82
C ALA A 173 -25.97 -48.04 -34.29
N TYR A 174 -26.80 -47.25 -33.63
CA TYR A 174 -26.80 -47.09 -32.18
C TYR A 174 -28.12 -47.60 -31.60
N GLU A 175 -28.07 -48.21 -30.42
CA GLU A 175 -29.26 -48.67 -29.73
C GLU A 175 -29.12 -48.57 -28.21
N TRP A 176 -30.28 -48.49 -27.53
CA TRP A 176 -30.34 -48.57 -26.07
C TRP A 176 -30.64 -50.01 -25.65
N VAL A 177 -29.73 -50.62 -24.89
CA VAL A 177 -29.92 -51.92 -24.26
C VAL A 177 -30.43 -51.72 -22.84
N GLN A 178 -31.59 -52.27 -22.52
CA GLN A 178 -32.12 -52.28 -21.16
C GLN A 178 -31.35 -53.27 -20.29
N LEU A 179 -30.83 -52.80 -19.16
CA LEU A 179 -30.05 -53.59 -18.20
C LEU A 179 -30.89 -54.05 -17.00
N ALA A 180 -31.81 -53.20 -16.53
CA ALA A 180 -32.64 -53.48 -15.36
C ALA A 180 -33.94 -52.66 -15.38
N ILE A 181 -34.93 -53.12 -14.61
CA ILE A 181 -36.18 -52.42 -14.34
C ILE A 181 -36.50 -52.57 -12.84
N SER A 182 -36.95 -51.49 -12.20
CA SER A 182 -37.41 -51.54 -10.80
C SER A 182 -38.76 -52.25 -10.70
N THR A 183 -38.94 -53.04 -9.64
CA THR A 183 -40.23 -53.67 -9.26
C THR A 183 -41.09 -52.73 -8.46
#